data_AF-A0AAN4Y7Z1-F1
#
_entry.id   AF-A0AAN4Y7Z1-F1
#
_cell.length_a   1.000
_cell.length_b   1.000
_cell.length_c   1.000
_cell.angle_alpha   90.00
_cell.angle_beta   90.00
_cell.angle_gamma   90.00
#
_symmetry.space_group_name_H-M   'P 1'
#
loop_
_entity.id
_entity.type
_entity.pdbx_description
1 polymer ?
#
loop_
_entity_poly.entity_id
_entity_poly.type
_entity_poly.pdbx_seq_one_letter_code
_entity_poly.pdbx_strand_id
1 'polypeptide(L)'
;MQLDPYFVEFYHWSKENNVPIVVLSSGMTPVISALFETLLGHKPDDHLVIVANDVESRDGKDINTEGGWQIKYHDDSHFGHDKSLEIKPYAALPDNVRPTLFARQFFIDLELARGFHYQHDTPIYNRFRVLPAAIHGHLPSHYSGLVVTDVTIKTCSHINPFSKCKPTSQSWTQVDKDLYLRTGWTSTAFVQFERKKEEDLLPTDKVVIDLKISRLVPETTEDTKDGEKDEETWEPRPGGIWLRRTAKRHASDSQTAITLVDVLFGADAVDPRIGWEVRDTPLLLDSRTEELEARLSIQRGDPQKMKKPVPRINEHGRFKIMQLADLHLSTGLGLCRDPIPAEPVPGQKCEADPRTLEFVERLLDEEKPDMVVLTGDQVNGETSKDAQSALFKSVKLLVDRKIPYAAIFGNHDDEGNLNRSELMAILEQLPYSVSSAGPEDIDGVGNYIVEVLGRGNSAHSALTLYLLDSHSYSPDERQFRGYDWIKPSQIRWFQNTAQGLKRKHHEYTYMHMNMAFIHIPLPEYRDPNNLFIGNWDEPPTAPGFNSGFKDALEEEEAKIDEQMIVDGGAVRGLS
;
A
#
# COMPACT_ATOMS: atom_id res chain seq x y z
N MET A 1 -7.84 7.48 -19.89
CA MET A 1 -8.19 8.90 -19.78
C MET A 1 -9.69 9.08 -19.56
N GLN A 2 -10.10 9.25 -18.31
CA GLN A 2 -11.44 9.68 -17.91
C GLN A 2 -11.27 11.06 -17.27
N LEU A 3 -11.90 12.09 -17.85
CA LEU A 3 -11.76 13.48 -17.42
C LEU A 3 -12.79 13.81 -16.34
N ASP A 4 -12.51 14.80 -15.49
CA ASP A 4 -13.46 15.24 -14.45
C ASP A 4 -14.75 15.75 -15.12
N PRO A 5 -15.91 15.08 -14.91
CA PRO A 5 -17.16 15.46 -15.57
C PRO A 5 -17.65 16.86 -15.17
N TYR A 6 -17.20 17.40 -14.04
CA TYR A 6 -17.58 18.72 -13.53
C TYR A 6 -16.61 19.83 -13.95
N PHE A 7 -15.55 19.54 -14.72
CA PHE A 7 -14.55 20.56 -15.09
C PHE A 7 -15.15 21.70 -15.93
N VAL A 8 -16.06 21.39 -16.85
CA VAL A 8 -16.70 22.40 -17.72
C VAL A 8 -17.58 23.35 -16.91
N GLU A 9 -18.35 22.80 -15.96
CA GLU A 9 -19.16 23.58 -15.02
C GLU A 9 -18.27 24.48 -14.14
N PHE A 10 -17.17 23.94 -13.61
CA PHE A 10 -16.18 24.71 -12.85
C PHE A 10 -15.52 25.82 -13.69
N TYR A 11 -15.13 25.55 -14.93
CA TYR A 11 -14.55 26.56 -15.82
C TYR A 11 -15.51 27.73 -16.03
N HIS A 12 -16.78 27.47 -16.37
CA HIS A 12 -17.77 28.53 -16.53
C HIS A 12 -18.06 29.27 -15.22
N TRP A 13 -18.24 28.56 -14.10
CA TRP A 13 -18.45 29.18 -12.79
C TRP A 13 -17.29 30.10 -12.40
N SER A 14 -16.04 29.64 -12.56
CA SER A 14 -14.85 30.42 -12.22
C SER A 14 -14.75 31.69 -13.07
N LYS A 15 -15.14 31.62 -14.35
CA LYS A 15 -15.18 32.74 -15.29
C LYS A 15 -16.25 33.78 -14.92
N GLU A 16 -17.45 33.33 -14.56
CA GLU A 16 -18.53 34.19 -14.07
C GLU A 16 -18.17 34.88 -12.74
N ASN A 17 -17.36 34.24 -11.90
CA ASN A 17 -16.94 34.76 -10.59
C ASN A 17 -15.57 35.45 -10.61
N ASN A 18 -14.97 35.66 -11.79
CA ASN A 18 -13.67 36.31 -11.97
C ASN A 18 -12.53 35.66 -11.15
N VAL A 19 -12.54 34.31 -11.08
CA VAL A 19 -11.52 33.47 -10.44
C VAL A 19 -10.66 32.84 -11.54
N PRO A 20 -9.44 33.36 -11.82
CA PRO A 20 -8.60 32.84 -12.89
C PRO A 20 -8.13 31.42 -12.60
N ILE A 21 -7.99 30.59 -13.64
CA ILE A 21 -7.45 29.23 -13.56
C ILE A 21 -6.00 29.25 -14.05
N VAL A 22 -5.09 28.66 -13.26
CA VAL A 22 -3.70 28.41 -13.66
C VAL A 22 -3.41 26.93 -13.54
N VAL A 23 -2.95 26.32 -14.63
CA VAL A 23 -2.64 24.89 -14.74
C VAL A 23 -1.13 24.69 -14.76
N LEU A 24 -0.57 24.19 -13.65
CA LEU A 24 0.86 23.90 -13.51
C LEU A 24 1.15 22.42 -13.83
N SER A 25 1.78 22.14 -14.96
CA SER A 25 2.00 20.77 -15.44
C SER A 25 3.44 20.52 -15.90
N SER A 26 3.95 19.31 -15.68
CA SER A 26 5.24 18.86 -16.23
C SER A 26 5.08 18.21 -17.61
N GLY A 27 3.84 18.12 -18.12
CA GLY A 27 3.54 17.75 -19.51
C GLY A 27 3.85 18.89 -20.50
N MET A 28 3.36 18.77 -21.73
CA MET A 28 3.62 19.73 -22.81
C MET A 28 2.40 20.61 -23.13
N THR A 29 2.60 21.92 -23.23
CA THR A 29 1.58 22.94 -23.49
C THR A 29 0.66 22.62 -24.67
N PRO A 30 1.14 22.18 -25.86
CA PRO A 30 0.27 21.84 -26.98
C PRO A 30 -0.70 20.69 -26.68
N VAL A 31 -0.25 19.67 -25.93
CA VAL A 31 -1.05 18.49 -25.59
C VAL A 31 -2.12 18.85 -24.56
N ILE A 32 -1.76 19.63 -23.54
CA ILE A 32 -2.68 20.12 -22.50
C ILE A 32 -3.72 21.06 -23.13
N SER A 33 -3.30 21.94 -24.03
CA SER A 33 -4.19 22.86 -24.76
C SER A 33 -5.18 22.11 -25.65
N ALA A 34 -4.75 21.09 -26.40
CA ALA A 34 -5.64 20.26 -27.22
C ALA A 34 -6.66 19.46 -26.38
N LEU A 35 -6.26 19.03 -25.17
CA LEU A 35 -7.16 18.35 -24.23
C LEU A 35 -8.23 19.31 -23.69
N PHE A 36 -7.86 20.53 -23.31
CA PHE A 36 -8.84 21.54 -22.91
C PHE A 36 -9.72 22.03 -24.08
N GLU A 37 -9.18 22.11 -25.29
CA GLU A 37 -9.97 22.38 -26.51
C GLU A 37 -11.02 21.28 -26.76
N THR A 38 -10.68 20.03 -26.46
CA THR A 38 -11.62 18.89 -26.51
C THR A 38 -12.69 18.95 -25.40
N LEU A 39 -12.34 19.44 -24.20
CA LEU A 39 -13.27 19.57 -23.06
C LEU A 39 -14.23 20.75 -23.19
N LEU A 40 -13.71 21.92 -23.57
CA LEU A 40 -14.45 23.19 -23.61
C LEU A 40 -15.16 23.41 -24.96
N GLY A 41 -14.79 22.64 -26.00
CA GLY A 41 -15.24 22.85 -27.38
C GLY A 41 -14.63 24.08 -28.06
N HIS A 42 -13.69 24.75 -27.39
CA HIS A 42 -12.93 25.90 -27.88
C HIS A 42 -11.55 25.93 -27.22
N LYS A 43 -10.56 26.56 -27.87
CA LYS A 43 -9.23 26.75 -27.27
C LYS A 43 -9.32 27.48 -25.93
N PRO A 44 -8.46 27.14 -24.95
CA PRO A 44 -8.28 27.96 -23.75
C PRO A 44 -8.05 29.43 -24.12
N ASP A 45 -8.74 30.31 -23.42
CA ASP A 45 -8.53 31.75 -23.46
C ASP A 45 -7.81 32.22 -22.20
N ASP A 46 -7.52 33.51 -22.09
CA ASP A 46 -6.72 34.13 -21.02
C ASP A 46 -7.27 33.89 -19.60
N HIS A 47 -8.47 33.32 -19.46
CA HIS A 47 -9.04 32.87 -18.18
C HIS A 47 -8.40 31.56 -17.66
N LEU A 48 -7.86 30.72 -18.54
CA LEU A 48 -7.17 29.47 -18.22
C LEU A 48 -5.74 29.52 -18.77
N VAL A 49 -4.80 29.86 -17.89
CA VAL A 49 -3.36 29.90 -18.21
C VAL A 49 -2.76 28.51 -18.00
N ILE A 50 -1.99 28.03 -18.98
CA ILE A 50 -1.21 26.80 -18.87
C ILE A 50 0.26 27.20 -18.69
N VAL A 51 0.89 26.72 -17.61
CA VAL A 51 2.34 26.83 -17.39
C VAL A 51 2.90 25.41 -17.39
N ALA A 52 3.69 25.11 -18.41
CA ALA A 52 4.20 23.77 -18.68
C ALA A 52 5.40 23.81 -19.64
N ASN A 53 6.02 22.65 -19.87
CA ASN A 53 7.01 22.50 -20.94
C ASN A 53 6.40 22.80 -22.31
N ASP A 54 7.22 23.10 -23.30
CA ASP A 54 6.79 23.33 -24.70
C ASP A 54 7.55 22.41 -25.66
N VAL A 55 7.37 22.60 -26.96
CA VAL A 55 8.05 21.84 -28.02
C VAL A 55 8.79 22.77 -28.97
N GLU A 56 9.93 22.33 -29.48
CA GLU A 56 10.71 23.07 -30.48
C GLU A 56 11.30 22.17 -31.57
N SER A 57 11.79 22.80 -32.63
CA SER A 57 12.52 22.13 -33.72
C SER A 57 13.80 21.50 -33.21
N ARG A 58 14.02 20.22 -33.54
CA ARG A 58 15.27 19.52 -33.26
C ARG A 58 16.21 19.61 -34.44
N ASP A 59 17.43 20.07 -34.19
CA ASP A 59 18.55 20.10 -35.16
C ASP A 59 18.19 20.77 -36.52
N GLY A 60 17.33 21.79 -36.49
CA GLY A 60 16.90 22.53 -37.69
C GLY A 60 15.90 21.80 -38.59
N LYS A 61 15.30 20.70 -38.13
CA LYS A 61 14.23 19.97 -38.83
C LYS A 61 12.87 20.64 -38.68
N ASP A 62 11.96 20.43 -39.62
CA ASP A 62 10.56 20.82 -39.42
C ASP A 62 9.93 19.98 -38.28
N ILE A 63 9.22 20.66 -37.38
CA ILE A 63 8.67 20.09 -36.15
C ILE A 63 7.65 18.97 -36.39
N ASN A 64 7.03 18.93 -37.58
CA ASN A 64 6.04 17.93 -37.98
C ASN A 64 6.66 16.71 -38.66
N THR A 65 7.98 16.67 -38.86
CA THR A 65 8.65 15.48 -39.40
C THR A 65 8.96 14.46 -38.31
N GLU A 66 9.02 13.17 -38.67
CA GLU A 66 9.26 12.09 -37.71
C GLU A 66 10.64 12.27 -37.02
N GLY A 67 10.62 12.43 -35.69
CA GLY A 67 11.82 12.78 -34.92
C GLY A 67 12.38 14.19 -35.20
N GLY A 68 11.55 15.10 -35.72
CA GLY A 68 11.88 16.50 -36.04
C GLY A 68 11.71 17.48 -34.88
N TRP A 69 11.18 17.05 -33.74
CA TRP A 69 10.93 17.87 -32.56
C TRP A 69 11.68 17.40 -31.32
N GLN A 70 11.83 18.31 -30.35
CA GLN A 70 12.34 18.04 -29.00
C GLN A 70 11.52 18.83 -27.97
N ILE A 71 11.61 18.43 -26.70
CA ILE A 71 10.98 19.17 -25.60
C ILE A 71 11.80 20.43 -25.34
N LYS A 72 11.13 21.58 -25.33
CA LYS A 72 11.65 22.82 -24.80
C LYS A 72 11.24 22.91 -23.33
N TYR A 73 12.18 22.63 -22.44
CA TYR A 73 11.95 22.73 -21.01
C TYR A 73 11.70 24.20 -20.58
N HIS A 74 10.83 24.39 -19.59
CA HIS A 74 10.45 25.70 -19.05
C HIS A 74 11.55 26.30 -18.16
N ASP A 75 12.15 25.45 -17.33
CA ASP A 75 13.18 25.75 -16.32
C ASP A 75 14.34 24.75 -16.43
N ASP A 76 15.51 25.09 -15.86
CA ASP A 76 16.67 24.20 -15.70
C ASP A 76 16.41 23.14 -14.59
N SER A 77 15.40 22.31 -14.78
CA SER A 77 15.00 21.23 -13.87
C SER A 77 14.90 19.89 -14.61
N HIS A 78 14.87 18.79 -13.86
CA HIS A 78 15.02 17.45 -14.43
C HIS A 78 13.75 16.97 -15.17
N PHE A 79 12.57 17.43 -14.72
CA PHE A 79 11.28 17.41 -15.45
C PHE A 79 11.08 18.58 -16.42
N GLY A 80 11.97 19.57 -16.39
CA GLY A 80 11.87 20.81 -17.16
C GLY A 80 10.85 21.85 -16.69
N HIS A 81 9.92 21.57 -15.77
CA HIS A 81 9.08 22.59 -15.14
C HIS A 81 8.99 22.35 -13.63
N ASP A 82 9.64 23.23 -12.86
CA ASP A 82 9.56 23.26 -11.40
C ASP A 82 8.42 24.20 -10.96
N LYS A 83 7.26 23.59 -10.74
CA LYS A 83 6.03 24.24 -10.28
C LYS A 83 6.22 25.03 -8.97
N SER A 84 7.27 24.76 -8.19
CA SER A 84 7.58 25.53 -6.98
C SER A 84 8.11 26.92 -7.32
N LEU A 85 8.87 27.08 -8.40
CA LEU A 85 9.37 28.38 -8.86
C LEU A 85 8.24 29.32 -9.26
N GLU A 86 7.19 28.78 -9.91
CA GLU A 86 6.02 29.55 -10.30
C GLU A 86 5.18 30.00 -9.09
N ILE A 87 5.12 29.20 -8.01
CA ILE A 87 4.33 29.52 -6.80
C ILE A 87 5.09 30.43 -5.81
N LYS A 88 6.42 30.30 -5.71
CA LYS A 88 7.28 31.02 -4.75
C LYS A 88 7.07 32.55 -4.73
N PRO A 89 6.97 33.27 -5.88
CA PRO A 89 6.70 34.71 -5.90
C PRO A 89 5.39 35.10 -5.22
N TYR A 90 4.32 34.31 -5.41
CA TYR A 90 3.01 34.57 -4.80
C TYR A 90 3.03 34.26 -3.30
N ALA A 91 3.72 33.19 -2.87
CA ALA A 91 3.88 32.87 -1.45
C ALA A 91 4.64 33.98 -0.70
N ALA A 92 5.62 34.63 -1.34
CA ALA A 92 6.40 35.73 -0.77
C ALA A 92 5.64 37.07 -0.65
N LEU A 93 4.42 37.20 -1.20
CA LEU A 93 3.62 38.42 -1.08
C LEU A 93 3.16 38.66 0.38
N PRO A 94 3.05 39.92 0.82
CA PRO A 94 2.45 40.26 2.12
C PRO A 94 0.99 39.76 2.23
N ASP A 95 0.57 39.36 3.44
CA ASP A 95 -0.72 38.70 3.68
C ASP A 95 -1.95 39.50 3.20
N ASN A 96 -1.86 40.83 3.13
CA ASN A 96 -2.94 41.71 2.67
C ASN A 96 -3.06 41.83 1.14
N VAL A 97 -2.12 41.24 0.38
CA VAL A 97 -2.13 41.20 -1.10
C VAL A 97 -1.81 39.80 -1.66
N ARG A 98 -1.50 38.82 -0.82
CA ARG A 98 -1.30 37.42 -1.22
C ARG A 98 -2.64 36.83 -1.72
N PRO A 99 -2.70 36.23 -2.93
CA PRO A 99 -3.91 35.60 -3.42
C PRO A 99 -4.27 34.36 -2.57
N THR A 100 -5.57 34.11 -2.40
CA THR A 100 -6.05 32.84 -1.84
C THR A 100 -5.99 31.77 -2.93
N LEU A 101 -5.06 30.84 -2.80
CA LEU A 101 -4.85 29.76 -3.76
C LEU A 101 -5.65 28.51 -3.37
N PHE A 102 -6.48 28.01 -4.28
CA PHE A 102 -7.19 26.74 -4.14
C PHE A 102 -6.56 25.71 -5.08
N ALA A 103 -5.82 24.75 -4.53
CA ALA A 103 -5.20 23.68 -5.30
C ALA A 103 -6.11 22.44 -5.34
N ARG A 104 -6.39 21.94 -6.54
CA ARG A 104 -7.07 20.65 -6.77
C ARG A 104 -6.30 19.88 -7.84
N GLN A 105 -5.95 18.63 -7.55
CA GLN A 105 -5.20 17.78 -8.47
C GLN A 105 -6.15 17.22 -9.54
N PHE A 106 -5.86 17.51 -10.80
CA PHE A 106 -6.57 16.95 -11.95
C PHE A 106 -5.82 15.75 -12.50
N PHE A 107 -6.54 14.64 -12.69
CA PHE A 107 -6.01 13.43 -13.33
C PHE A 107 -6.20 13.50 -14.84
N ILE A 108 -5.07 13.43 -15.55
CA ILE A 108 -5.00 13.22 -16.98
C ILE A 108 -3.93 12.15 -17.21
N ASP A 109 -4.35 10.94 -17.58
CA ASP A 109 -3.43 9.88 -17.99
C ASP A 109 -2.77 10.26 -19.33
N LEU A 110 -1.56 10.77 -19.26
CA LEU A 110 -0.66 10.96 -20.40
C LEU A 110 0.65 10.22 -20.13
N GLU A 111 0.59 8.89 -20.16
CA GLU A 111 1.78 8.07 -20.38
C GLU A 111 2.33 8.39 -21.78
N LEU A 112 3.36 9.26 -21.88
CA LEU A 112 4.31 9.33 -23.02
C LEU A 112 5.45 10.36 -22.81
N ALA A 113 6.20 10.27 -21.71
CA ALA A 113 7.61 10.70 -21.62
C ALA A 113 8.21 10.22 -20.28
N ARG A 114 9.52 9.91 -20.25
CA ARG A 114 10.19 9.30 -19.09
C ARG A 114 10.82 10.33 -18.14
N GLY A 115 10.58 10.15 -16.84
CA GLY A 115 11.52 10.46 -15.75
C GLY A 115 11.45 11.84 -15.10
N PHE A 116 11.80 11.87 -13.79
CA PHE A 116 12.74 12.81 -13.14
C PHE A 116 12.29 13.81 -12.03
N HIS A 117 12.16 13.30 -10.79
CA HIS A 117 11.82 14.04 -9.55
C HIS A 117 12.64 15.30 -9.21
N TYR A 118 12.10 16.11 -8.28
CA TYR A 118 12.75 17.30 -7.70
C TYR A 118 12.44 17.50 -6.20
N GLN A 119 13.37 18.16 -5.50
CA GLN A 119 13.36 18.51 -4.07
C GLN A 119 13.87 19.98 -3.91
N HIS A 120 13.66 20.74 -2.83
CA HIS A 120 12.99 20.48 -1.55
C HIS A 120 12.45 21.81 -0.97
N ASP A 121 11.22 21.84 -0.43
CA ASP A 121 10.82 22.70 0.70
C ASP A 121 9.35 22.44 1.08
N THR A 122 9.07 22.18 2.36
CA THR A 122 7.70 21.91 2.88
C THR A 122 7.35 22.90 4.00
N PRO A 123 6.09 23.36 4.09
CA PRO A 123 5.04 22.47 4.60
C PRO A 123 3.72 22.47 3.80
N ILE A 124 2.95 21.38 4.01
CA ILE A 124 1.54 21.14 3.61
C ILE A 124 1.30 20.32 2.33
N TYR A 125 2.12 20.38 1.26
CA TYR A 125 1.77 19.72 -0.01
C TYR A 125 2.16 18.23 -0.18
N ASN A 126 3.11 17.67 0.58
CA ASN A 126 3.59 16.27 0.42
C ASN A 126 2.71 15.20 1.10
N ARG A 127 1.38 15.34 1.15
CA ARG A 127 0.50 14.39 1.89
C ARG A 127 -0.47 13.56 1.06
N PHE A 128 -0.47 13.70 -0.26
CA PHE A 128 -1.38 12.96 -1.14
C PHE A 128 -0.62 12.30 -2.28
N ARG A 129 0.01 11.16 -1.94
CA ARG A 129 0.48 10.19 -2.93
C ARG A 129 -0.72 9.72 -3.76
N VAL A 130 -0.61 9.84 -5.08
CA VAL A 130 -1.61 9.26 -5.97
C VAL A 130 -1.39 7.77 -6.02
N LEU A 131 -2.33 7.03 -5.46
CA LEU A 131 -2.34 5.58 -5.54
C LEU A 131 -2.63 5.17 -7.00
N PRO A 132 -1.77 4.34 -7.65
CA PRO A 132 -2.08 3.71 -8.92
C PRO A 132 -3.49 3.10 -8.95
N ALA A 133 -4.14 3.15 -10.11
CA ALA A 133 -5.52 2.68 -10.25
C ALA A 133 -5.72 1.20 -9.87
N ALA A 134 -4.66 0.38 -9.95
CA ALA A 134 -4.65 -1.00 -9.46
C ALA A 134 -4.96 -1.10 -7.95
N ILE A 135 -4.44 -0.17 -7.13
CA ILE A 135 -4.63 -0.23 -5.67
C ILE A 135 -6.07 0.15 -5.26
N HIS A 136 -6.88 0.78 -6.11
CA HIS A 136 -8.30 1.02 -5.82
C HIS A 136 -9.13 -0.27 -5.67
N GLY A 137 -8.63 -1.41 -6.17
CA GLY A 137 -9.22 -2.73 -5.89
C GLY A 137 -8.87 -3.31 -4.53
N HIS A 138 -7.73 -2.90 -3.95
CA HIS A 138 -7.20 -3.38 -2.67
C HIS A 138 -7.54 -2.43 -1.50
N LEU A 139 -7.80 -1.16 -1.80
CA LEU A 139 -8.13 -0.10 -0.86
C LEU A 139 -9.57 0.37 -1.08
N PRO A 140 -10.48 0.11 -0.13
CA PRO A 140 -11.88 0.46 -0.29
C PRO A 140 -12.08 1.96 -0.48
N SER A 141 -12.86 2.34 -1.49
CA SER A 141 -13.31 3.72 -1.68
C SER A 141 -14.23 4.13 -0.51
N HIS A 142 -13.67 4.87 0.45
CA HIS A 142 -14.35 5.29 1.67
C HIS A 142 -15.37 6.40 1.42
N TYR A 143 -16.63 6.01 1.26
CA TYR A 143 -17.78 6.92 1.39
C TYR A 143 -18.65 6.39 2.54
N SER A 144 -18.86 7.22 3.55
CA SER A 144 -19.74 6.90 4.69
C SER A 144 -21.19 6.80 4.21
N GLY A 145 -21.96 5.89 4.82
CA GLY A 145 -23.35 5.67 4.43
C GLY A 145 -23.53 5.03 3.04
N LEU A 146 -22.54 4.31 2.51
CA LEU A 146 -22.75 3.34 1.42
C LEU A 146 -23.05 1.95 2.01
N VAL A 147 -24.08 1.29 1.47
CA VAL A 147 -24.43 -0.10 1.80
C VAL A 147 -24.47 -0.97 0.55
N VAL A 148 -24.19 -2.27 0.71
CA VAL A 148 -24.23 -3.25 -0.38
C VAL A 148 -25.67 -3.70 -0.61
N THR A 149 -26.13 -3.64 -1.86
CA THR A 149 -27.49 -4.05 -2.26
C THR A 149 -27.51 -5.42 -2.96
N ASP A 150 -26.43 -5.80 -3.64
CA ASP A 150 -26.28 -7.10 -4.27
C ASP A 150 -24.79 -7.50 -4.40
N VAL A 151 -24.52 -8.81 -4.50
CA VAL A 151 -23.19 -9.40 -4.70
C VAL A 151 -23.33 -10.58 -5.65
N THR A 152 -22.46 -10.68 -6.65
CA THR A 152 -22.44 -11.80 -7.59
C THR A 152 -21.01 -12.12 -8.03
N ILE A 153 -20.82 -13.30 -8.61
CA ILE A 153 -19.62 -13.62 -9.37
C ILE A 153 -19.91 -13.48 -10.86
N LYS A 154 -18.96 -12.87 -11.58
CA LYS A 154 -18.98 -12.73 -13.03
C LYS A 154 -17.84 -13.57 -13.63
N THR A 155 -18.20 -14.67 -14.28
CA THR A 155 -17.27 -15.51 -15.04
C THR A 155 -17.25 -15.09 -16.51
N CYS A 156 -16.06 -15.08 -17.12
CA CYS A 156 -15.83 -14.66 -18.50
C CYS A 156 -14.94 -15.65 -19.23
N SER A 157 -15.30 -16.03 -20.46
CA SER A 157 -14.47 -16.92 -21.26
C SER A 157 -13.46 -16.15 -22.11
N HIS A 158 -12.21 -16.64 -22.14
CA HIS A 158 -11.16 -16.15 -23.05
C HIS A 158 -11.45 -16.45 -24.53
N ILE A 159 -12.35 -17.40 -24.81
CA ILE A 159 -12.67 -17.87 -26.16
C ILE A 159 -13.78 -17.01 -26.81
N ASN A 160 -14.62 -16.35 -26.00
CA ASN A 160 -15.73 -15.54 -26.49
C ASN A 160 -15.38 -14.04 -26.44
N PRO A 161 -15.12 -13.36 -27.58
CA PRO A 161 -14.71 -11.95 -27.60
C PRO A 161 -15.80 -10.97 -27.13
N PHE A 162 -17.05 -11.41 -26.99
CA PHE A 162 -18.15 -10.61 -26.44
C PHE A 162 -18.26 -10.71 -24.90
N SER A 163 -17.46 -11.58 -24.27
CA SER A 163 -17.49 -11.85 -22.83
C SER A 163 -16.78 -10.76 -22.02
N LYS A 164 -17.43 -9.61 -21.83
CA LYS A 164 -16.89 -8.52 -20.98
C LYS A 164 -16.98 -8.89 -19.49
N CYS A 165 -15.86 -8.76 -18.80
CA CYS A 165 -15.78 -8.97 -17.35
C CYS A 165 -16.04 -7.70 -16.54
N LYS A 166 -15.56 -6.53 -16.97
CA LYS A 166 -15.81 -5.28 -16.24
C LYS A 166 -17.32 -4.98 -16.15
N PRO A 167 -17.80 -4.41 -15.03
CA PRO A 167 -19.21 -4.04 -14.86
C PRO A 167 -19.71 -3.11 -15.97
N THR A 168 -20.98 -3.26 -16.35
CA THR A 168 -21.64 -2.40 -17.37
C THR A 168 -22.42 -1.23 -16.78
N SER A 169 -22.63 -1.19 -15.46
CA SER A 169 -23.26 -0.09 -14.72
C SER A 169 -22.25 0.56 -13.79
N GLN A 170 -22.39 1.87 -13.56
CA GLN A 170 -21.58 2.61 -12.58
C GLN A 170 -21.90 2.24 -11.12
N SER A 171 -23.07 1.65 -10.85
CA SER A 171 -23.45 1.19 -9.49
C SER A 171 -22.68 -0.05 -9.02
N TRP A 172 -22.13 -0.83 -9.96
CA TRP A 172 -21.44 -2.08 -9.68
C TRP A 172 -19.92 -1.86 -9.58
N THR A 173 -19.37 -2.18 -8.41
CA THR A 173 -17.92 -2.27 -8.16
C THR A 173 -17.45 -3.70 -8.45
N GLN A 174 -16.24 -3.85 -8.99
CA GLN A 174 -15.56 -5.14 -9.12
C GLN A 174 -14.38 -5.19 -8.14
N VAL A 175 -14.21 -6.32 -7.44
CA VAL A 175 -12.96 -6.65 -6.74
C VAL A 175 -11.96 -7.09 -7.81
N ASP A 176 -10.81 -6.40 -7.95
CA ASP A 176 -9.86 -6.65 -9.05
C ASP A 176 -8.91 -7.83 -8.80
N LYS A 177 -9.48 -8.93 -8.29
CA LYS A 177 -8.82 -10.21 -8.03
C LYS A 177 -9.49 -11.28 -8.87
N ASP A 178 -8.74 -11.85 -9.82
CA ASP A 178 -9.19 -13.04 -10.54
C ASP A 178 -9.26 -14.21 -9.55
N LEU A 179 -10.45 -14.77 -9.39
CA LEU A 179 -10.73 -15.86 -8.46
C LEU A 179 -9.97 -17.15 -8.78
N TYR A 180 -9.41 -17.24 -9.99
CA TYR A 180 -8.53 -18.34 -10.41
C TYR A 180 -7.03 -18.02 -10.29
N LEU A 181 -6.65 -16.87 -9.71
CA LEU A 181 -5.27 -16.41 -9.55
C LEU A 181 -4.45 -16.51 -10.85
N ARG A 182 -5.07 -16.14 -11.99
CA ARG A 182 -4.49 -16.21 -13.34
C ARG A 182 -4.07 -17.61 -13.80
N THR A 183 -4.52 -18.67 -13.13
CA THR A 183 -4.26 -20.07 -13.53
C THR A 183 -5.29 -20.62 -14.52
N GLY A 184 -6.46 -19.98 -14.66
CA GLY A 184 -7.52 -20.41 -15.56
C GLY A 184 -7.20 -20.18 -17.04
N TRP A 185 -7.18 -21.23 -17.85
CA TRP A 185 -6.84 -21.13 -19.29
C TRP A 185 -8.05 -20.83 -20.19
N THR A 186 -9.26 -21.12 -19.73
CA THR A 186 -10.52 -20.98 -20.51
C THR A 186 -11.40 -19.82 -20.06
N SER A 187 -11.21 -19.36 -18.81
CA SER A 187 -12.01 -18.32 -18.18
C SER A 187 -11.32 -17.64 -17.01
N THR A 188 -11.70 -16.38 -16.78
CA THR A 188 -11.47 -15.61 -15.56
C THR A 188 -12.78 -15.47 -14.78
N ALA A 189 -12.72 -15.21 -13.48
CA ALA A 189 -13.90 -14.89 -12.68
C ALA A 189 -13.59 -13.82 -11.64
N PHE A 190 -14.54 -12.92 -11.40
CA PHE A 190 -14.40 -11.81 -10.44
C PHE A 190 -15.64 -11.66 -9.57
N VAL A 191 -15.45 -11.22 -8.32
CA VAL A 191 -16.54 -10.77 -7.47
C VAL A 191 -16.95 -9.35 -7.87
N GLN A 192 -18.25 -9.14 -8.03
CA GLN A 192 -18.86 -7.85 -8.29
C GLN A 192 -19.94 -7.59 -7.25
N PHE A 193 -20.05 -6.36 -6.80
CA PHE A 193 -21.03 -5.96 -5.79
C PHE A 193 -21.59 -4.58 -6.11
N GLU A 194 -22.89 -4.42 -5.91
CA GLU A 194 -23.58 -3.15 -6.08
C GLU A 194 -23.62 -2.41 -4.74
N ARG A 195 -23.28 -1.12 -4.78
CA ARG A 195 -23.40 -0.23 -3.62
C ARG A 195 -24.33 0.91 -3.93
N LYS A 196 -25.10 1.32 -2.93
CA LYS A 196 -25.96 2.50 -2.98
C LYS A 196 -25.81 3.29 -1.69
N LYS A 197 -26.00 4.61 -1.74
CA LYS A 197 -26.06 5.40 -0.51
C LYS A 197 -27.34 5.07 0.26
N GLU A 198 -27.25 5.07 1.57
CA GLU A 198 -28.38 4.88 2.48
C GLU A 198 -29.45 5.97 2.27
N GLU A 199 -29.03 7.22 2.03
CA GLU A 199 -29.93 8.34 1.69
C GLU A 199 -30.66 8.19 0.34
N ASP A 200 -30.11 7.42 -0.60
CA ASP A 200 -30.69 7.20 -1.92
C ASP A 200 -31.61 5.96 -1.98
N LEU A 201 -31.68 5.15 -0.91
CA LEU A 201 -32.45 3.89 -0.88
C LEU A 201 -33.96 4.15 -1.09
N LEU A 202 -34.50 3.50 -2.12
CA LEU A 202 -35.94 3.47 -2.38
C LEU A 202 -36.62 2.49 -1.42
N PRO A 203 -37.93 2.65 -1.10
CA PRO A 203 -38.66 1.72 -0.23
C PRO A 203 -38.71 0.25 -0.73
N THR A 204 -38.36 0.01 -1.99
CA THR A 204 -38.28 -1.31 -2.63
C THR A 204 -36.86 -1.89 -2.66
N ASP A 205 -35.84 -1.09 -2.37
CA ASP A 205 -34.45 -1.55 -2.41
C ASP A 205 -34.19 -2.47 -1.21
N LYS A 206 -33.45 -3.56 -1.45
CA LYS A 206 -33.02 -4.46 -0.39
C LYS A 206 -31.52 -4.30 -0.13
N VAL A 207 -31.15 -4.19 1.13
CA VAL A 207 -29.76 -4.14 1.60
C VAL A 207 -29.31 -5.54 2.03
N VAL A 208 -28.07 -5.91 1.72
CA VAL A 208 -27.48 -7.18 2.14
C VAL A 208 -27.08 -7.10 3.61
N ILE A 209 -27.79 -7.87 4.44
CA ILE A 209 -27.55 -7.95 5.89
C ILE A 209 -26.77 -9.21 6.29
N ASP A 210 -26.76 -10.25 5.46
CA ASP A 210 -25.88 -11.40 5.67
C ASP A 210 -25.48 -12.07 4.35
N LEU A 211 -24.31 -12.70 4.36
CA LEU A 211 -23.74 -13.40 3.21
C LEU A 211 -23.10 -14.71 3.67
N LYS A 212 -23.53 -15.83 3.09
CA LYS A 212 -22.96 -17.16 3.35
C LYS A 212 -22.58 -17.85 2.05
N ILE A 213 -21.60 -18.75 2.10
CA ILE A 213 -21.26 -19.64 0.98
C ILE A 213 -21.71 -21.05 1.36
N SER A 214 -22.51 -21.70 0.51
CA SER A 214 -23.07 -23.02 0.79
C SER A 214 -23.59 -23.73 -0.46
N ARG A 215 -23.49 -25.06 -0.48
CA ARG A 215 -24.13 -25.94 -1.49
C ARG A 215 -25.65 -26.07 -1.28
N LEU A 216 -26.14 -25.79 -0.08
CA LEU A 216 -27.54 -25.89 0.33
C LEU A 216 -28.08 -24.53 0.79
N VAL A 217 -29.40 -24.34 0.79
CA VAL A 217 -30.04 -23.14 1.35
C VAL A 217 -29.61 -23.02 2.84
N PRO A 218 -29.02 -21.90 3.29
CA PRO A 218 -28.64 -21.75 4.69
C PRO A 218 -29.87 -21.67 5.59
N GLU A 219 -29.73 -22.14 6.83
CA GLU A 219 -30.80 -22.01 7.83
C GLU A 219 -31.06 -20.55 8.20
N THR A 220 -32.31 -20.24 8.53
CA THR A 220 -32.76 -18.92 9.02
C THR A 220 -33.08 -19.06 10.50
N THR A 221 -32.28 -18.46 11.38
CA THR A 221 -32.58 -18.38 12.81
C THR A 221 -33.67 -17.34 13.03
N GLU A 222 -34.87 -17.79 13.44
CA GLU A 222 -36.04 -16.96 13.71
C GLU A 222 -35.91 -16.19 15.04
N ASP A 223 -35.09 -15.14 15.09
CA ASP A 223 -35.19 -14.12 16.16
C ASP A 223 -36.40 -13.19 15.91
N THR A 224 -37.60 -13.78 15.90
CA THR A 224 -38.87 -13.05 15.73
C THR A 224 -39.35 -12.45 17.05
N LYS A 225 -38.73 -11.33 17.43
CA LYS A 225 -39.46 -10.28 18.15
C LYS A 225 -40.01 -9.30 17.11
N ASP A 226 -41.28 -8.97 17.30
CA ASP A 226 -42.11 -8.09 16.46
C ASP A 226 -42.59 -8.72 15.13
N GLY A 227 -43.91 -8.89 15.04
CA GLY A 227 -44.60 -9.78 14.09
C GLY A 227 -44.83 -9.25 12.68
N GLU A 228 -43.86 -8.56 12.09
CA GLU A 228 -43.91 -8.19 10.66
C GLU A 228 -43.19 -9.24 9.80
N LYS A 229 -43.98 -10.01 9.04
CA LYS A 229 -43.51 -10.97 8.05
C LYS A 229 -43.00 -10.28 6.78
N ASP A 230 -41.83 -9.66 6.88
CA ASP A 230 -40.95 -9.58 5.71
C ASP A 230 -40.26 -10.94 5.52
N GLU A 231 -40.45 -11.54 4.35
CA GLU A 231 -39.78 -12.78 3.96
C GLU A 231 -38.30 -12.52 3.68
N GLU A 232 -37.49 -12.49 4.74
CA GLU A 232 -36.03 -12.42 4.71
C GLU A 232 -35.41 -13.75 4.25
N THR A 233 -35.78 -14.19 3.05
CA THR A 233 -35.32 -15.44 2.44
C THR A 233 -33.90 -15.32 1.91
N TRP A 234 -33.14 -16.41 2.00
CA TRP A 234 -31.83 -16.55 1.36
C TRP A 234 -31.95 -16.61 -0.17
N GLU A 235 -31.32 -15.69 -0.86
CA GLU A 235 -31.29 -15.63 -2.32
C GLU A 235 -29.98 -16.22 -2.88
N PRO A 236 -30.01 -17.16 -3.84
CA PRO A 236 -28.80 -17.74 -4.42
C PRO A 236 -28.13 -16.82 -5.44
N ARG A 237 -26.81 -16.98 -5.58
CA ARG A 237 -25.92 -16.33 -6.55
C ARG A 237 -24.85 -17.35 -7.02
N PRO A 238 -24.13 -17.10 -8.13
CA PRO A 238 -23.06 -17.98 -8.58
C PRO A 238 -21.94 -18.14 -7.53
N GLY A 239 -21.15 -19.22 -7.63
CA GLY A 239 -20.09 -19.54 -6.67
C GLY A 239 -20.58 -20.00 -5.28
N GLY A 240 -21.84 -20.42 -5.17
CA GLY A 240 -22.43 -20.88 -3.90
C GLY A 240 -22.78 -19.74 -2.93
N ILE A 241 -22.72 -18.49 -3.36
CA ILE A 241 -23.08 -17.32 -2.55
C ILE A 241 -24.60 -17.32 -2.29
N TRP A 242 -24.98 -17.10 -1.05
CA TRP A 242 -26.34 -16.84 -0.61
C TRP A 242 -26.40 -15.48 0.09
N LEU A 243 -27.34 -14.63 -0.32
CA LEU A 243 -27.56 -13.31 0.25
C LEU A 243 -28.85 -13.30 1.08
N ARG A 244 -28.78 -12.84 2.32
CA ARG A 244 -29.97 -12.44 3.09
C ARG A 244 -30.12 -10.94 2.95
N ARG A 245 -31.25 -10.50 2.40
CA ARG A 245 -31.51 -9.09 2.10
C ARG A 245 -32.84 -8.62 2.67
N THR A 246 -32.89 -7.36 3.11
CA THR A 246 -34.07 -6.77 3.76
C THR A 246 -34.35 -5.36 3.24
N ALA A 247 -35.63 -4.96 3.23
CA ALA A 247 -36.08 -3.61 2.92
C ALA A 247 -36.35 -2.77 4.20
N LYS A 248 -36.15 -3.35 5.39
CA LYS A 248 -36.37 -2.69 6.68
C LYS A 248 -35.37 -1.56 6.89
N ARG A 249 -35.85 -0.32 6.98
CA ARG A 249 -35.05 0.91 7.18
C ARG A 249 -34.14 0.94 8.42
N HIS A 250 -34.39 0.08 9.41
CA HIS A 250 -33.51 -0.04 10.59
C HIS A 250 -32.42 -1.10 10.42
N ALA A 251 -32.57 -2.01 9.46
CA ALA A 251 -31.58 -3.02 9.11
C ALA A 251 -30.73 -2.63 7.89
N SER A 252 -31.07 -1.53 7.23
CA SER A 252 -30.18 -0.77 6.34
C SER A 252 -29.18 0.12 7.08
N ASP A 253 -29.26 0.22 8.42
CA ASP A 253 -28.29 0.94 9.25
C ASP A 253 -26.87 0.47 8.92
N SER A 254 -26.03 1.40 8.47
CA SER A 254 -24.65 1.16 8.06
C SER A 254 -23.87 0.34 9.09
N GLN A 255 -24.17 0.50 10.39
CA GLN A 255 -23.54 -0.18 11.52
C GLN A 255 -23.76 -1.70 11.55
N THR A 256 -24.76 -2.22 10.83
CA THR A 256 -25.12 -3.65 10.84
C THR A 256 -25.07 -4.29 9.44
N ALA A 257 -25.39 -3.51 8.40
CA ALA A 257 -25.36 -3.94 7.02
C ALA A 257 -23.93 -4.27 6.52
N ILE A 258 -23.84 -5.04 5.43
CA ILE A 258 -22.58 -5.20 4.70
C ILE A 258 -22.33 -3.91 3.90
N THR A 259 -21.17 -3.28 4.09
CA THR A 259 -20.80 -2.02 3.44
C THR A 259 -19.77 -2.22 2.33
N LEU A 260 -18.90 -3.22 2.46
CA LEU A 260 -17.83 -3.53 1.51
C LEU A 260 -17.57 -5.05 1.39
N VAL A 261 -17.01 -5.47 0.26
CA VAL A 261 -16.63 -6.85 -0.08
C VAL A 261 -15.25 -6.85 -0.73
N ASP A 262 -14.42 -7.82 -0.37
CA ASP A 262 -13.08 -8.11 -0.91
C ASP A 262 -12.91 -9.64 -1.02
N VAL A 263 -11.82 -10.09 -1.64
CA VAL A 263 -11.45 -11.51 -1.77
C VAL A 263 -10.07 -11.73 -1.16
N LEU A 264 -9.90 -12.80 -0.40
CA LEU A 264 -8.62 -13.31 0.05
C LEU A 264 -8.50 -14.79 -0.34
N PHE A 265 -7.32 -15.36 -0.26
CA PHE A 265 -7.03 -16.71 -0.75
C PHE A 265 -6.28 -17.53 0.30
N GLY A 266 -6.35 -18.87 0.20
CA GLY A 266 -5.76 -19.80 1.17
C GLY A 266 -6.71 -20.22 2.29
N ALA A 267 -6.45 -21.38 2.90
CA ALA A 267 -7.23 -21.90 4.04
C ALA A 267 -7.02 -21.11 5.32
N ASP A 268 -5.84 -20.49 5.42
CA ASP A 268 -5.31 -19.63 6.46
C ASP A 268 -5.52 -18.13 6.18
N ALA A 269 -6.42 -17.78 5.25
CA ALA A 269 -6.77 -16.41 4.92
C ALA A 269 -7.33 -15.66 6.14
N VAL A 270 -6.69 -14.56 6.52
CA VAL A 270 -7.10 -13.67 7.62
C VAL A 270 -7.23 -12.24 7.14
N ASP A 271 -8.09 -11.44 7.78
CA ASP A 271 -8.22 -10.01 7.52
C ASP A 271 -7.84 -9.21 8.77
N PRO A 272 -6.77 -8.39 8.75
CA PRO A 272 -6.37 -7.54 9.86
C PRO A 272 -7.12 -6.19 9.86
N ARG A 273 -7.98 -5.89 8.88
CA ARG A 273 -8.70 -4.62 8.82
C ARG A 273 -9.87 -4.60 9.81
N ILE A 274 -10.11 -3.48 10.48
CA ILE A 274 -11.16 -3.37 11.51
C ILE A 274 -12.56 -3.50 10.88
N GLY A 275 -13.38 -4.37 11.48
CA GLY A 275 -14.75 -4.64 11.04
C GLY A 275 -14.84 -5.57 9.82
N TRP A 276 -13.70 -6.11 9.35
CA TRP A 276 -13.65 -7.12 8.30
C TRP A 276 -13.64 -8.54 8.89
N GLU A 277 -14.28 -9.47 8.20
CA GLU A 277 -14.36 -10.88 8.61
C GLU A 277 -14.42 -11.78 7.36
N VAL A 278 -13.41 -12.65 7.23
CA VAL A 278 -13.29 -13.67 6.18
C VAL A 278 -14.35 -14.75 6.40
N ARG A 279 -14.96 -15.25 5.31
CA ARG A 279 -15.91 -16.37 5.40
C ARG A 279 -15.18 -17.71 5.47
N ASP A 280 -15.61 -18.56 6.40
CA ASP A 280 -15.05 -19.90 6.66
C ASP A 280 -15.15 -20.87 5.48
N THR A 281 -16.12 -20.67 4.57
CA THR A 281 -16.33 -21.53 3.40
C THR A 281 -15.84 -20.81 2.13
N PRO A 282 -14.89 -21.39 1.36
CA PRO A 282 -14.42 -20.81 0.11
C PRO A 282 -15.50 -20.87 -0.98
N LEU A 283 -15.37 -20.00 -1.98
CA LEU A 283 -16.26 -19.90 -3.12
C LEU A 283 -16.32 -21.21 -3.93
N LEU A 284 -17.53 -21.63 -4.26
CA LEU A 284 -17.80 -22.88 -4.97
C LEU A 284 -17.67 -22.68 -6.49
N LEU A 285 -16.45 -22.48 -6.96
CA LEU A 285 -16.13 -22.15 -8.36
C LEU A 285 -16.12 -23.39 -9.25
N ASP A 286 -15.06 -24.21 -9.14
CA ASP A 286 -14.92 -25.50 -9.82
C ASP A 286 -13.89 -26.38 -9.09
N SER A 287 -13.92 -27.68 -9.37
CA SER A 287 -13.04 -28.67 -8.71
C SER A 287 -11.55 -28.59 -9.13
N ARG A 288 -11.16 -27.60 -9.94
CA ARG A 288 -9.75 -27.36 -10.32
C ARG A 288 -9.13 -26.21 -9.55
N THR A 289 -9.94 -25.47 -8.80
CA THR A 289 -9.53 -24.27 -8.07
C THR A 289 -9.93 -24.32 -6.60
N GLU A 290 -10.46 -25.46 -6.13
CA GLU A 290 -10.68 -25.75 -4.71
C GLU A 290 -9.40 -25.54 -3.88
N GLU A 291 -8.21 -25.88 -4.42
CA GLU A 291 -6.92 -25.70 -3.75
C GLU A 291 -6.42 -24.25 -3.65
N LEU A 292 -7.05 -23.29 -4.34
CA LEU A 292 -6.75 -21.86 -4.19
C LEU A 292 -7.52 -21.21 -3.03
N GLU A 293 -8.61 -21.86 -2.59
CA GLU A 293 -9.52 -21.41 -1.54
C GLU A 293 -9.85 -19.90 -1.59
N ALA A 294 -10.37 -19.43 -2.72
CA ALA A 294 -10.85 -18.05 -2.85
C ALA A 294 -12.01 -17.79 -1.88
N ARG A 295 -11.80 -16.93 -0.88
CA ARG A 295 -12.72 -16.62 0.23
C ARG A 295 -13.18 -15.18 0.15
N LEU A 296 -14.45 -14.94 0.45
CA LEU A 296 -14.97 -13.59 0.60
C LEU A 296 -14.55 -13.03 1.96
N SER A 297 -14.00 -11.81 1.98
CA SER A 297 -13.93 -10.98 3.17
C SER A 297 -14.98 -9.87 3.05
N ILE A 298 -15.73 -9.62 4.11
CA ILE A 298 -16.79 -8.60 4.12
C ILE A 298 -16.58 -7.62 5.27
N GLN A 299 -16.90 -6.35 5.04
CA GLN A 299 -16.97 -5.34 6.10
C GLN A 299 -18.42 -5.08 6.51
N ARG A 300 -18.63 -4.94 7.82
CA ARG A 300 -19.86 -4.39 8.41
C ARG A 300 -19.53 -3.07 9.11
N GLY A 301 -20.45 -2.13 9.12
CA GLY A 301 -20.22 -0.82 9.72
C GLY A 301 -19.53 0.18 8.78
N ASP A 302 -19.55 1.45 9.21
CA ASP A 302 -18.69 2.48 8.66
C ASP A 302 -17.20 2.20 9.02
N PRO A 303 -16.24 2.41 8.10
CA PRO A 303 -14.82 2.23 8.37
C PRO A 303 -14.32 3.07 9.56
N GLN A 304 -13.85 2.41 10.61
CA GLN A 304 -13.34 3.09 11.80
C GLN A 304 -11.99 3.75 11.52
N LYS A 305 -11.92 5.07 11.70
CA LYS A 305 -10.67 5.84 11.59
C LYS A 305 -9.78 5.60 12.81
N MET A 306 -8.78 4.72 12.65
CA MET A 306 -7.71 4.53 13.62
C MET A 306 -6.83 5.77 13.75
N LYS A 307 -6.51 6.17 14.98
CA LYS A 307 -5.39 7.07 15.24
C LYS A 307 -4.10 6.23 15.22
N LYS A 308 -3.13 6.57 14.36
CA LYS A 308 -1.82 5.91 14.36
C LYS A 308 -1.21 5.97 15.78
N PRO A 309 -0.68 4.84 16.32
CA PRO A 309 -0.06 4.84 17.63
C PRO A 309 1.20 5.71 17.62
N VAL A 310 1.56 6.25 18.78
CA VAL A 310 2.83 6.98 18.97
C VAL A 310 3.66 6.18 19.96
N PRO A 311 4.71 5.47 19.51
CA PRO A 311 5.58 4.69 20.38
C PRO A 311 6.16 5.52 21.52
N ARG A 312 6.30 4.92 22.70
CA ARG A 312 6.75 5.63 23.91
C ARG A 312 7.48 4.68 24.86
N ILE A 313 8.54 5.18 25.50
CA ILE A 313 9.19 4.54 26.65
C ILE A 313 8.17 4.25 27.74
N ASN A 314 8.08 2.99 28.18
CA ASN A 314 7.13 2.56 29.20
C ASN A 314 7.48 3.10 30.60
N GLU A 315 6.58 2.89 31.57
CA GLU A 315 6.72 3.49 32.92
C GLU A 315 8.00 3.05 33.65
N HIS A 316 8.49 1.85 33.35
CA HIS A 316 9.73 1.27 33.86
C HIS A 316 10.99 1.82 33.19
N GLY A 317 10.88 2.76 32.24
CA GLY A 317 12.03 3.35 31.54
C GLY A 317 12.64 2.43 30.49
N ARG A 318 11.90 1.43 29.99
CA ARG A 318 12.34 0.51 28.93
C ARG A 318 11.48 0.68 27.68
N PHE A 319 11.98 0.15 26.57
CA PHE A 319 11.22 -0.03 25.34
C PHE A 319 11.78 -1.28 24.65
N LYS A 320 10.94 -2.29 24.44
CA LYS A 320 11.31 -3.56 23.80
C LYS A 320 10.82 -3.55 22.36
N ILE A 321 11.76 -3.60 21.43
CA ILE A 321 11.50 -3.87 20.01
C ILE A 321 11.70 -5.38 19.79
N MET A 322 10.78 -6.01 19.07
CA MET A 322 10.98 -7.33 18.48
C MET A 322 11.11 -7.18 16.96
N GLN A 323 12.19 -7.71 16.41
CA GLN A 323 12.36 -7.83 14.96
C GLN A 323 11.74 -9.14 14.51
N LEU A 324 10.89 -9.10 13.48
CA LEU A 324 10.44 -10.28 12.74
C LEU A 324 10.89 -10.10 11.30
N ALA A 325 11.48 -11.12 10.72
CA ALA A 325 12.09 -11.08 9.41
C ALA A 325 11.91 -12.43 8.71
N ASP A 326 11.94 -12.42 7.38
CA ASP A 326 11.96 -13.61 6.52
C ASP A 326 10.90 -14.65 6.91
N LEU A 327 9.69 -14.16 7.24
CA LEU A 327 8.56 -15.04 7.56
C LEU A 327 8.11 -15.84 6.34
N HIS A 328 8.42 -15.34 5.13
CA HIS A 328 8.19 -15.99 3.85
C HIS A 328 6.81 -16.65 3.74
N LEU A 329 5.76 -15.88 4.05
CA LEU A 329 4.39 -16.37 3.99
C LEU A 329 3.92 -16.46 2.54
N SER A 330 3.26 -17.57 2.20
CA SER A 330 2.68 -17.84 0.89
C SER A 330 1.25 -17.28 0.78
N THR A 331 0.62 -17.35 -0.39
CA THR A 331 -0.84 -17.07 -0.51
C THR A 331 -1.71 -18.11 0.23
N GLY A 332 -1.22 -19.34 0.39
CA GLY A 332 -1.85 -20.37 1.22
C GLY A 332 -0.91 -20.86 2.31
N LEU A 333 -1.10 -22.10 2.76
CA LEU A 333 -0.44 -22.75 3.90
C LEU A 333 1.09 -22.99 3.78
N GLY A 334 1.71 -22.55 2.68
CA GLY A 334 3.12 -22.77 2.36
C GLY A 334 3.53 -24.22 2.15
N LEU A 335 4.81 -24.42 1.82
CA LEU A 335 5.44 -25.73 1.71
C LEU A 335 6.69 -25.76 2.58
N CYS A 336 6.77 -26.74 3.49
CA CYS A 336 7.95 -26.91 4.33
C CYS A 336 9.18 -27.28 3.47
N ARG A 337 10.23 -26.47 3.58
CA ARG A 337 11.59 -26.74 3.08
C ARG A 337 12.47 -26.87 4.32
N ASP A 338 13.16 -28.00 4.47
CA ASP A 338 14.03 -28.34 5.61
C ASP A 338 13.54 -27.88 7.01
N PRO A 339 12.31 -28.26 7.42
CA PRO A 339 11.63 -27.65 8.56
C PRO A 339 12.31 -27.94 9.91
N ILE A 340 12.37 -26.91 10.78
CA ILE A 340 12.85 -27.02 12.17
C ILE A 340 11.68 -26.76 13.14
N PRO A 341 11.45 -27.62 14.15
CA PRO A 341 11.99 -28.97 14.28
C PRO A 341 11.55 -29.86 13.10
N ALA A 342 12.31 -30.92 12.81
CA ALA A 342 11.98 -31.89 11.76
C ALA A 342 10.56 -32.46 11.94
N GLU A 343 9.91 -32.83 10.83
CA GLU A 343 8.55 -33.38 10.85
C GLU A 343 8.43 -34.54 11.86
N PRO A 344 7.48 -34.48 12.82
CA PRO A 344 7.35 -35.51 13.85
C PRO A 344 6.87 -36.86 13.28
N VAL A 345 6.20 -36.85 12.12
CA VAL A 345 5.75 -38.03 11.40
C VAL A 345 6.03 -37.84 9.91
N PRO A 346 7.03 -38.54 9.32
CA PRO A 346 7.32 -38.43 7.90
C PRO A 346 6.10 -38.76 7.03
N GLY A 347 5.73 -37.84 6.14
CA GLY A 347 4.57 -37.99 5.24
C GLY A 347 3.24 -37.49 5.80
N GLN A 348 3.22 -36.88 6.99
CA GLN A 348 2.14 -35.95 7.33
C GLN A 348 2.32 -34.66 6.52
N LYS A 349 1.23 -34.09 5.99
CA LYS A 349 1.29 -32.82 5.24
C LYS A 349 1.85 -31.72 6.15
N CYS A 350 3.07 -31.28 5.89
CA CYS A 350 3.69 -30.14 6.59
C CYS A 350 3.31 -28.84 5.90
N GLU A 351 2.88 -27.88 6.71
CA GLU A 351 2.38 -26.56 6.29
C GLU A 351 3.30 -25.54 6.95
N ALA A 352 3.95 -24.69 6.15
CA ALA A 352 5.02 -23.82 6.62
C ALA A 352 4.45 -22.62 7.40
N ASP A 353 3.51 -21.91 6.79
CA ASP A 353 2.92 -20.68 7.34
C ASP A 353 2.29 -20.89 8.72
N PRO A 354 1.47 -21.93 8.99
CA PRO A 354 0.93 -22.16 10.33
C PRO A 354 2.02 -22.40 11.39
N ARG A 355 3.11 -23.08 11.03
CA ARG A 355 4.23 -23.34 11.95
C ARG A 355 5.01 -22.07 12.27
N THR A 356 5.30 -21.24 11.26
CA THR A 356 5.94 -19.94 11.44
C THR A 356 5.07 -19.02 12.29
N LEU A 357 3.76 -18.95 12.02
CA LEU A 357 2.82 -18.12 12.76
C LEU A 357 2.61 -18.62 14.20
N GLU A 358 2.54 -19.93 14.47
CA GLU A 358 2.50 -20.48 15.84
C GLU A 358 3.75 -20.11 16.64
N PHE A 359 4.94 -20.17 16.01
CA PHE A 359 6.18 -19.76 16.65
C PHE A 359 6.20 -18.26 16.97
N VAL A 360 5.79 -17.41 16.02
CA VAL A 360 5.68 -15.95 16.21
C VAL A 360 4.66 -15.60 17.30
N GLU A 361 3.48 -16.25 17.30
CA GLU A 361 2.45 -16.10 18.33
C GLU A 361 3.03 -16.33 19.73
N ARG A 362 3.73 -17.45 19.92
CA ARG A 362 4.38 -17.78 21.20
C ARG A 362 5.43 -16.75 21.60
N LEU A 363 6.28 -16.31 20.67
CA LEU A 363 7.27 -15.26 20.96
C LEU A 363 6.60 -13.95 21.38
N LEU A 364 5.53 -13.52 20.71
CA LEU A 364 4.79 -12.30 21.06
C LEU A 364 4.18 -12.38 22.47
N ASP A 365 3.65 -13.53 22.84
CA ASP A 365 3.02 -13.76 24.15
C ASP A 365 4.03 -13.95 25.30
N GLU A 366 5.20 -14.54 25.03
CA GLU A 366 6.29 -14.70 25.98
C GLU A 366 7.07 -13.38 26.18
N GLU A 367 7.49 -12.72 25.09
CA GLU A 367 8.35 -11.52 25.15
C GLU A 367 7.58 -10.21 25.39
N LYS A 368 6.34 -10.08 24.89
CA LYS A 368 5.49 -8.88 25.03
C LYS A 368 6.22 -7.58 24.62
N PRO A 369 6.60 -7.43 23.35
CA PRO A 369 7.27 -6.23 22.86
C PRO A 369 6.38 -4.98 22.95
N ASP A 370 7.00 -3.82 23.15
CA ASP A 370 6.33 -2.51 23.07
C ASP A 370 6.09 -2.10 21.59
N MET A 371 6.86 -2.66 20.65
CA MET A 371 6.75 -2.47 19.19
C MET A 371 7.39 -3.64 18.41
N VAL A 372 6.89 -3.93 17.21
CA VAL A 372 7.53 -4.85 16.25
C VAL A 372 8.10 -4.09 15.04
N VAL A 373 9.22 -4.57 14.48
CA VAL A 373 9.71 -4.14 13.16
C VAL A 373 9.77 -5.35 12.24
N LEU A 374 9.08 -5.26 11.11
CA LEU A 374 9.11 -6.25 10.03
C LEU A 374 10.24 -5.87 9.06
N THR A 375 11.35 -6.62 9.05
CA THR A 375 12.57 -6.23 8.30
C THR A 375 12.70 -6.93 6.96
N GLY A 376 11.64 -6.89 6.15
CA GLY A 376 11.59 -7.49 4.82
C GLY A 376 11.18 -8.96 4.80
N ASP A 377 10.91 -9.45 3.59
CA ASP A 377 10.61 -10.83 3.22
C ASP A 377 9.52 -11.49 4.06
N GLN A 378 8.48 -10.70 4.29
CA GLN A 378 7.24 -11.15 4.92
C GLN A 378 6.38 -11.95 3.93
N VAL A 379 6.50 -11.64 2.64
CA VAL A 379 5.82 -12.30 1.52
C VAL A 379 6.82 -13.15 0.74
N ASN A 380 6.48 -14.42 0.52
CA ASN A 380 7.29 -15.36 -0.28
C ASN A 380 6.89 -15.27 -1.75
N GLY A 381 7.46 -14.29 -2.46
CA GLY A 381 7.29 -13.97 -3.88
C GLY A 381 6.69 -15.06 -4.76
N GLU A 382 7.50 -16.08 -5.10
CA GLU A 382 7.15 -17.21 -5.97
C GLU A 382 5.80 -17.88 -5.61
N THR A 383 5.52 -17.99 -4.31
CA THR A 383 4.34 -18.70 -3.77
C THR A 383 3.18 -17.77 -3.41
N SER A 384 3.34 -16.46 -3.65
CA SER A 384 2.44 -15.39 -3.22
C SER A 384 1.68 -14.75 -4.39
N LYS A 385 0.92 -15.58 -5.12
CA LYS A 385 0.07 -15.20 -6.26
C LYS A 385 -0.97 -14.12 -5.91
N ASP A 386 -1.38 -14.04 -4.65
CA ASP A 386 -2.00 -12.87 -4.03
C ASP A 386 -1.17 -12.49 -2.79
N ALA A 387 -0.33 -11.47 -2.95
CA ALA A 387 0.57 -10.95 -1.92
C ALA A 387 -0.18 -10.23 -0.80
N GLN A 388 -1.40 -9.72 -1.04
CA GLN A 388 -2.24 -9.16 0.03
C GLN A 388 -2.60 -10.24 1.07
N SER A 389 -2.99 -11.45 0.63
CA SER A 389 -3.33 -12.55 1.54
C SER A 389 -2.11 -12.98 2.39
N ALA A 390 -0.91 -13.02 1.80
CA ALA A 390 0.34 -13.28 2.53
C ALA A 390 0.68 -12.16 3.54
N LEU A 391 0.69 -10.90 3.09
CA LEU A 391 0.94 -9.72 3.92
C LEU A 391 -0.05 -9.58 5.08
N PHE A 392 -1.31 -9.97 4.86
CA PHE A 392 -2.34 -9.92 5.90
C PHE A 392 -2.07 -10.92 7.02
N LYS A 393 -1.48 -12.09 6.73
CA LYS A 393 -1.07 -13.06 7.73
C LYS A 393 0.06 -12.55 8.63
N SER A 394 1.10 -11.92 8.07
CA SER A 394 2.26 -11.44 8.85
C SER A 394 1.89 -10.38 9.89
N VAL A 395 0.92 -9.52 9.60
CA VAL A 395 0.50 -8.45 10.52
C VAL A 395 -0.68 -8.82 11.43
N LYS A 396 -1.46 -9.87 11.14
CA LYS A 396 -2.69 -10.20 11.89
C LYS A 396 -2.42 -10.41 13.38
N LEU A 397 -1.38 -11.16 13.73
CA LEU A 397 -0.99 -11.44 15.11
C LEU A 397 -0.63 -10.17 15.89
N LEU A 398 -0.10 -9.16 15.21
CA LEU A 398 0.27 -7.85 15.79
C LEU A 398 -0.98 -6.99 16.01
N VAL A 399 -1.89 -6.96 15.03
CA VAL A 399 -3.14 -6.19 15.08
C VAL A 399 -4.06 -6.70 16.19
N ASP A 400 -4.23 -8.02 16.31
CA ASP A 400 -5.05 -8.62 17.38
C ASP A 400 -4.51 -8.29 18.77
N ARG A 401 -3.18 -8.30 18.91
CA ARG A 401 -2.46 -7.93 20.15
C ARG A 401 -2.33 -6.41 20.34
N LYS A 402 -2.75 -5.61 19.37
CA LYS A 402 -2.68 -4.12 19.37
C LYS A 402 -1.26 -3.57 19.47
N ILE A 403 -0.28 -4.33 18.98
CA ILE A 403 1.15 -3.99 19.02
C ILE A 403 1.46 -3.04 17.84
N PRO A 404 2.00 -1.83 18.09
CA PRO A 404 2.49 -0.95 17.03
C PRO A 404 3.58 -1.65 16.20
N TYR A 405 3.57 -1.45 14.88
CA TYR A 405 4.60 -2.03 14.03
C TYR A 405 5.05 -1.13 12.88
N ALA A 406 6.34 -1.22 12.54
CA ALA A 406 6.93 -0.68 11.32
C ALA A 406 7.28 -1.82 10.36
N ALA A 407 7.40 -1.50 9.07
CA ALA A 407 7.79 -2.47 8.04
C ALA A 407 8.68 -1.82 6.97
N ILE A 408 9.70 -2.56 6.54
CA ILE A 408 10.50 -2.33 5.32
C ILE A 408 10.38 -3.58 4.44
N PHE A 409 10.85 -3.50 3.20
CA PHE A 409 10.78 -4.60 2.23
C PHE A 409 12.11 -5.32 2.07
N GLY A 410 12.03 -6.61 1.76
CA GLY A 410 13.13 -7.43 1.29
C GLY A 410 12.98 -7.80 -0.18
N ASN A 411 13.93 -8.57 -0.71
CA ASN A 411 13.99 -8.85 -2.15
C ASN A 411 12.86 -9.76 -2.68
N HIS A 412 12.19 -10.53 -1.83
CA HIS A 412 11.07 -11.40 -2.21
C HIS A 412 9.69 -10.73 -2.10
N ASP A 413 9.56 -9.64 -1.33
CA ASP A 413 8.25 -9.03 -1.06
C ASP A 413 7.51 -8.55 -2.33
N ASP A 414 8.24 -8.05 -3.34
CA ASP A 414 7.67 -7.50 -4.58
C ASP A 414 7.79 -8.39 -5.83
N GLU A 415 8.12 -9.66 -5.65
CA GLU A 415 8.10 -10.67 -6.72
C GLU A 415 6.70 -11.26 -6.99
N GLY A 416 5.71 -10.91 -6.15
CA GLY A 416 4.31 -11.39 -6.23
C GLY A 416 3.44 -10.65 -7.26
N ASN A 417 2.14 -10.56 -6.99
CA ASN A 417 1.19 -9.82 -7.85
C ASN A 417 1.11 -8.31 -7.57
N LEU A 418 1.78 -7.83 -6.51
CA LEU A 418 1.80 -6.43 -6.06
C LEU A 418 3.25 -5.96 -5.93
N ASN A 419 3.53 -4.71 -6.31
CA ASN A 419 4.84 -4.10 -6.09
C ASN A 419 4.93 -3.38 -4.73
N ARG A 420 6.16 -3.02 -4.32
CA ARG A 420 6.46 -2.34 -3.04
C ARG A 420 5.60 -1.11 -2.74
N SER A 421 5.28 -0.31 -3.76
CA SER A 421 4.42 0.88 -3.58
C SER A 421 2.99 0.50 -3.22
N GLU A 422 2.49 -0.62 -3.76
CA GLU A 422 1.14 -1.13 -3.54
C GLU A 422 1.04 -1.81 -2.17
N LEU A 423 2.04 -2.62 -1.82
CA LEU A 423 2.17 -3.24 -0.49
C LEU A 423 2.29 -2.19 0.61
N MET A 424 3.07 -1.13 0.39
CA MET A 424 3.21 -0.05 1.38
C MET A 424 1.91 0.76 1.53
N ALA A 425 1.20 1.01 0.43
CA ALA A 425 -0.09 1.69 0.48
C ALA A 425 -1.15 0.90 1.27
N ILE A 426 -1.08 -0.44 1.23
CA ILE A 426 -1.86 -1.32 2.10
C ILE A 426 -1.39 -1.15 3.55
N LEU A 427 -0.10 -1.36 3.83
CA LEU A 427 0.50 -1.25 5.17
C LEU A 427 0.21 0.08 5.88
N GLU A 428 0.27 1.21 5.18
CA GLU A 428 0.03 2.55 5.73
C GLU A 428 -1.36 2.74 6.34
N GLN A 429 -2.33 1.92 5.92
CA GLN A 429 -3.75 1.97 6.31
C GLN A 429 -4.17 0.87 7.28
N LEU A 430 -3.31 -0.14 7.50
CA LEU A 430 -3.63 -1.22 8.43
C LEU A 430 -3.57 -0.73 9.90
N PRO A 431 -4.40 -1.30 10.79
CA PRO A 431 -4.39 -0.95 12.22
C PRO A 431 -2.99 -1.09 12.83
N TYR A 432 -2.63 -0.18 13.75
CA TYR A 432 -1.35 -0.18 14.49
C TYR A 432 -0.07 0.00 13.66
N SER A 433 -0.15 0.01 12.33
CA SER A 433 0.98 0.36 11.46
C SER A 433 1.44 1.81 11.67
N VAL A 434 2.75 1.97 11.87
CA VAL A 434 3.47 3.25 11.80
C VAL A 434 4.31 3.35 10.53
N SER A 435 4.19 2.39 9.61
CA SER A 435 4.88 2.41 8.32
C SER A 435 4.49 3.61 7.45
N SER A 436 5.39 3.98 6.54
CA SER A 436 5.20 5.05 5.55
C SER A 436 5.99 4.75 4.27
N ALA A 437 5.51 5.23 3.12
CA ALA A 437 6.26 5.16 1.86
C ALA A 437 7.56 5.97 1.88
N GLY A 438 7.62 7.05 2.67
CA GLY A 438 8.73 8.01 2.65
C GLY A 438 8.56 9.11 1.59
N PRO A 439 9.60 9.94 1.35
CA PRO A 439 9.61 10.93 0.28
C PRO A 439 9.64 10.25 -1.10
N GLU A 440 8.83 10.72 -2.05
CA GLU A 440 8.74 10.13 -3.39
C GLU A 440 10.01 10.31 -4.24
N ASP A 441 10.86 11.28 -3.91
CA ASP A 441 12.06 11.63 -4.68
C ASP A 441 13.34 10.90 -4.22
N ILE A 442 13.22 10.06 -3.19
CA ILE A 442 14.31 9.21 -2.69
C ILE A 442 14.16 7.80 -3.25
N ASP A 443 15.26 7.17 -3.64
CA ASP A 443 15.23 5.82 -4.23
C ASP A 443 14.64 4.78 -3.25
N GLY A 444 13.72 3.95 -3.74
CA GLY A 444 13.08 2.87 -2.98
C GLY A 444 11.74 3.28 -2.34
N VAL A 445 11.10 2.36 -1.62
CA VAL A 445 9.83 2.57 -0.93
C VAL A 445 9.94 2.07 0.50
N GLY A 446 9.67 2.94 1.47
CA GLY A 446 9.88 2.62 2.90
C GLY A 446 11.04 3.37 3.54
N ASN A 447 11.40 4.54 3.00
CA ASN A 447 12.43 5.44 3.57
C ASN A 447 11.79 6.43 4.56
N TYR A 448 11.69 6.08 5.85
CA TYR A 448 11.00 6.90 6.85
C TYR A 448 11.63 6.78 8.24
N ILE A 449 11.13 7.59 9.19
CA ILE A 449 11.54 7.53 10.59
C ILE A 449 10.36 7.25 11.52
N VAL A 450 10.64 6.61 12.65
CA VAL A 450 9.70 6.45 13.78
C VAL A 450 10.37 6.97 15.06
N GLU A 451 9.84 8.06 15.62
CA GLU A 451 10.27 8.61 16.90
C GLU A 451 9.56 7.90 18.06
N VAL A 452 10.33 7.28 18.96
CA VAL A 452 9.84 6.71 20.24
C VAL A 452 9.95 7.80 21.31
N LEU A 453 8.82 8.31 21.78
CA LEU A 453 8.82 9.42 22.75
C LEU A 453 9.28 9.00 24.15
N GLY A 454 9.89 9.94 24.88
CA GLY A 454 10.24 9.75 26.28
C GLY A 454 9.05 9.42 27.19
N ARG A 455 9.32 8.91 28.40
CA ARG A 455 8.31 8.43 29.35
C ARG A 455 7.26 9.50 29.71
N GLY A 456 6.04 9.05 30.01
CA GLY A 456 4.95 9.89 30.50
C GLY A 456 4.45 10.87 29.43
N ASN A 457 4.43 12.17 29.75
CA ASN A 457 3.94 13.21 28.84
C ASN A 457 5.07 13.92 28.06
N SER A 458 6.28 13.35 28.00
CA SER A 458 7.38 13.92 27.21
C SER A 458 6.98 14.04 25.73
N ALA A 459 7.22 15.22 25.15
CA ALA A 459 7.12 15.43 23.70
C ALA A 459 8.45 15.17 22.97
N HIS A 460 9.55 14.96 23.70
CA HIS A 460 10.88 14.77 23.12
C HIS A 460 11.12 13.29 22.80
N SER A 461 11.74 13.02 21.66
CA SER A 461 12.10 11.68 21.20
C SER A 461 13.27 11.10 22.00
N ALA A 462 13.12 9.86 22.46
CA ALA A 462 14.13 9.09 23.17
C ALA A 462 14.91 8.15 22.23
N LEU A 463 14.25 7.64 21.19
CA LEU A 463 14.89 6.89 20.10
C LEU A 463 14.31 7.36 18.77
N THR A 464 15.16 7.49 17.75
CA THR A 464 14.73 7.65 16.36
C THR A 464 15.13 6.40 15.59
N LEU A 465 14.13 5.65 15.14
CA LEU A 465 14.29 4.49 14.28
C LEU A 465 14.27 4.97 12.83
N TYR A 466 15.28 4.66 12.05
CA TYR A 466 15.37 4.93 10.61
C TYR A 466 15.07 3.63 9.87
N LEU A 467 14.07 3.68 9.01
CA LEU A 467 13.65 2.57 8.17
C LEU A 467 14.09 2.94 6.75
N LEU A 468 14.88 2.08 6.11
CA LEU A 468 15.36 2.31 4.74
C LEU A 468 15.09 1.11 3.86
N ASP A 469 14.77 1.39 2.60
CA ASP A 469 14.62 0.35 1.58
C ASP A 469 15.99 -0.08 1.04
N SER A 470 16.40 -1.32 1.28
CA SER A 470 17.65 -1.86 0.74
C SER A 470 17.59 -2.31 -0.73
N HIS A 471 16.45 -2.13 -1.41
CA HIS A 471 16.17 -2.60 -2.78
C HIS A 471 16.08 -4.13 -2.87
N SER A 472 16.18 -4.70 -4.08
CA SER A 472 16.12 -6.15 -4.33
C SER A 472 17.44 -6.65 -4.94
N TYR A 473 17.48 -6.87 -6.25
CA TYR A 473 18.66 -7.37 -6.96
C TYR A 473 19.40 -6.27 -7.73
N SER A 474 20.70 -6.46 -7.90
CA SER A 474 21.61 -5.45 -8.45
C SER A 474 21.20 -4.93 -9.84
N PRO A 475 21.16 -3.61 -10.06
CA PRO A 475 20.90 -3.03 -11.37
C PRO A 475 22.08 -3.20 -12.34
N ASP A 476 23.26 -3.63 -11.88
CA ASP A 476 24.43 -3.95 -12.72
C ASP A 476 25.06 -5.31 -12.37
N GLU A 477 24.30 -6.37 -12.62
CA GLU A 477 24.73 -7.79 -12.56
C GLU A 477 26.02 -8.13 -13.34
N ARG A 478 26.55 -7.22 -14.18
CA ARG A 478 27.83 -7.44 -14.85
C ARG A 478 29.02 -7.08 -13.99
N GLN A 479 28.88 -6.05 -13.14
CA GLN A 479 29.93 -5.57 -12.25
C GLN A 479 29.72 -6.02 -10.81
N PHE A 480 28.48 -5.98 -10.32
CA PHE A 480 28.09 -6.29 -8.96
C PHE A 480 26.95 -7.29 -9.00
N ARG A 481 27.23 -8.57 -8.72
CA ARG A 481 26.23 -9.65 -8.80
C ARG A 481 25.45 -9.82 -7.51
N GLY A 482 24.20 -10.24 -7.65
CA GLY A 482 23.29 -10.59 -6.57
C GLY A 482 22.50 -9.39 -6.09
N TYR A 483 22.83 -8.91 -4.90
CA TYR A 483 21.98 -8.00 -4.15
C TYR A 483 22.31 -6.54 -4.42
N ASP A 484 21.29 -5.70 -4.31
CA ASP A 484 21.39 -4.25 -4.46
C ASP A 484 21.76 -3.56 -3.13
N TRP A 485 21.92 -2.23 -3.16
CA TRP A 485 22.48 -1.44 -2.06
C TRP A 485 21.74 -0.12 -1.83
N ILE A 486 21.86 0.41 -0.61
CA ILE A 486 21.38 1.75 -0.22
C ILE A 486 22.00 2.83 -1.12
N LYS A 487 21.16 3.64 -1.76
CA LYS A 487 21.57 4.61 -2.79
C LYS A 487 22.09 5.93 -2.20
N PRO A 488 22.89 6.70 -2.95
CA PRO A 488 23.36 8.03 -2.52
C PRO A 488 22.25 9.04 -2.18
N SER A 489 21.05 8.89 -2.73
CA SER A 489 19.87 9.70 -2.35
C SER A 489 19.42 9.39 -0.92
N GLN A 490 19.30 8.11 -0.58
CA GLN A 490 18.93 7.60 0.74
C GLN A 490 19.98 7.96 1.80
N ILE A 491 21.27 7.83 1.48
CA ILE A 491 22.36 8.24 2.40
C ILE A 491 22.27 9.73 2.73
N ARG A 492 22.11 10.60 1.71
CA ARG A 492 21.93 12.05 1.93
C ARG A 492 20.66 12.36 2.69
N TRP A 493 19.56 11.66 2.40
CA TRP A 493 18.29 11.82 3.13
C TRP A 493 18.44 11.44 4.61
N PHE A 494 19.13 10.34 4.90
CA PHE A 494 19.43 9.90 6.26
C PHE A 494 20.27 10.93 7.02
N GLN A 495 21.41 11.36 6.46
CA GLN A 495 22.28 12.38 7.06
C GLN A 495 21.53 13.70 7.30
N ASN A 496 20.83 14.22 6.28
CA ASN A 496 20.06 15.46 6.40
C ASN A 496 18.94 15.35 7.46
N THR A 497 18.29 14.20 7.56
CA THR A 497 17.23 13.93 8.56
C THR A 497 17.82 13.89 9.96
N ALA A 498 18.90 13.14 10.17
CA ALA A 498 19.59 13.05 11.46
C ALA A 498 20.08 14.43 11.93
N GLN A 499 20.78 15.17 11.05
CA GLN A 499 21.28 16.52 11.34
C GLN A 499 20.15 17.52 11.62
N GLY A 500 19.04 17.45 10.87
CA GLY A 500 17.85 18.28 11.10
C GLY A 500 17.16 18.01 12.45
N LEU A 501 17.32 16.80 13.00
CA LEU A 501 16.74 16.41 14.29
C LEU A 501 17.67 16.62 15.49
N LYS A 502 19.02 16.68 15.31
CA LYS A 502 20.01 16.83 16.40
C LYS A 502 19.60 17.83 17.49
N ARG A 503 19.13 19.03 17.11
CA ARG A 503 18.66 20.05 18.08
C ARG A 503 17.50 19.55 18.96
N LYS A 504 16.47 18.91 18.37
CA LYS A 504 15.33 18.35 19.12
C LYS A 504 15.76 17.17 19.99
N HIS A 505 16.68 16.34 19.50
CA HIS A 505 17.23 15.22 20.26
C HIS A 505 17.97 15.71 21.52
N HIS A 506 18.70 16.84 21.44
CA HIS A 506 19.33 17.47 22.61
C HIS A 506 18.35 18.11 23.62
N GLU A 507 17.08 18.31 23.26
CA GLU A 507 16.04 18.76 24.22
C GLU A 507 15.56 17.60 25.11
N TYR A 508 15.81 16.34 24.74
CA TYR A 508 15.55 15.18 25.60
C TYR A 508 16.53 15.16 26.78
N THR A 509 16.01 14.93 27.99
CA THR A 509 16.79 15.02 29.24
C THR A 509 17.77 13.87 29.47
N TYR A 510 17.65 12.80 28.68
CA TYR A 510 18.55 11.64 28.72
C TYR A 510 19.24 11.48 27.35
N MET A 511 20.14 10.52 27.23
CA MET A 511 20.76 10.17 25.95
C MET A 511 19.69 9.72 24.95
N HIS A 512 19.60 10.41 23.82
CA HIS A 512 18.84 9.98 22.65
C HIS A 512 19.62 8.88 21.90
N MET A 513 18.95 7.96 21.21
CA MET A 513 19.60 6.91 20.42
C MET A 513 19.03 6.84 18.99
N ASN A 514 19.92 6.83 17.99
CA ASN A 514 19.59 6.56 16.60
C ASN A 514 19.76 5.04 16.32
N MET A 515 18.82 4.43 15.58
CA MET A 515 18.90 3.03 15.15
C MET A 515 18.35 2.89 13.72
N ALA A 516 19.09 2.28 12.81
CA ALA A 516 18.65 2.00 11.44
C ALA A 516 18.22 0.53 11.28
N PHE A 517 17.23 0.28 10.44
CA PHE A 517 16.80 -1.04 10.00
C PHE A 517 16.86 -1.11 8.47
N ILE A 518 17.49 -2.17 7.96
CA ILE A 518 17.55 -2.57 6.55
C ILE A 518 17.36 -4.09 6.45
N HIS A 519 16.95 -4.58 5.27
CA HIS A 519 16.80 -6.02 5.03
C HIS A 519 18.11 -6.62 4.49
N ILE A 520 18.59 -6.16 3.33
CA ILE A 520 19.86 -6.63 2.75
C ILE A 520 21.02 -6.04 3.58
N PRO A 521 21.93 -6.86 4.13
CA PRO A 521 22.99 -6.40 5.02
C PRO A 521 24.08 -5.60 4.30
N LEU A 522 24.84 -4.80 5.05
CA LEU A 522 25.93 -3.97 4.53
C LEU A 522 27.09 -4.83 3.98
N PRO A 523 27.77 -4.38 2.91
CA PRO A 523 28.88 -5.11 2.28
C PRO A 523 30.05 -5.42 3.22
N GLU A 524 30.22 -4.65 4.30
CA GLU A 524 31.24 -4.90 5.33
C GLU A 524 31.03 -6.20 6.09
N TYR A 525 29.80 -6.71 6.19
CA TYR A 525 29.52 -8.02 6.80
C TYR A 525 30.10 -9.19 6.01
N ARG A 526 30.55 -8.97 4.76
CA ARG A 526 31.25 -9.96 3.94
C ARG A 526 32.68 -10.24 4.40
N ASP A 527 33.25 -9.43 5.32
CA ASP A 527 34.59 -9.70 5.85
C ASP A 527 34.55 -10.84 6.89
N PRO A 528 35.16 -12.01 6.60
CA PRO A 528 35.18 -13.15 7.53
C PRO A 528 36.07 -12.91 8.76
N ASN A 529 36.80 -11.79 8.83
CA ASN A 529 37.56 -11.39 10.02
C ASN A 529 36.71 -10.63 11.05
N ASN A 530 35.46 -10.29 10.72
CA ASN A 530 34.53 -9.65 11.65
C ASN A 530 34.24 -10.54 12.87
N LEU A 531 33.98 -9.91 14.02
CA LEU A 531 33.51 -10.63 15.19
C LEU A 531 32.05 -11.04 14.99
N PHE A 532 31.78 -12.34 15.06
CA PHE A 532 30.44 -12.90 14.98
C PHE A 532 30.12 -13.81 16.17
N ILE A 533 28.83 -13.95 16.48
CA ILE A 533 28.31 -14.88 17.48
C ILE A 533 27.34 -15.84 16.78
N GLY A 534 27.58 -17.15 16.92
CA GLY A 534 26.82 -18.21 16.26
C GLY A 534 27.72 -19.12 15.44
N ASN A 535 27.10 -19.87 14.52
CA ASN A 535 27.80 -20.59 13.46
C ASN A 535 27.80 -19.75 12.19
N TRP A 536 28.84 -19.89 11.36
CA TRP A 536 28.88 -19.31 10.02
C TRP A 536 28.58 -20.42 9.01
N ASP A 537 27.31 -20.82 8.95
CA ASP A 537 26.89 -21.97 8.13
C ASP A 537 26.75 -21.61 6.64
N GLU A 538 26.60 -20.31 6.29
CA GLU A 538 26.62 -19.80 4.92
C GLU A 538 27.20 -18.36 4.82
N PRO A 539 27.58 -17.86 3.62
CA PRO A 539 28.10 -16.52 3.45
C PRO A 539 26.98 -15.45 3.40
N PRO A 540 27.14 -14.29 4.07
CA PRO A 540 26.16 -13.20 4.04
C PRO A 540 25.83 -12.72 2.62
N THR A 541 24.55 -12.56 2.33
CA THR A 541 24.02 -12.13 1.02
C THR A 541 24.13 -10.61 0.78
N ALA A 542 25.08 -9.94 1.43
CA ALA A 542 25.35 -8.52 1.27
C ALA A 542 25.81 -8.15 -0.16
N PRO A 543 25.59 -6.91 -0.65
CA PRO A 543 25.86 -6.52 -2.03
C PRO A 543 27.35 -6.53 -2.40
N GLY A 544 27.63 -6.58 -3.71
CA GLY A 544 28.99 -6.49 -4.24
C GLY A 544 29.56 -5.06 -4.31
N PHE A 545 28.72 -4.03 -4.16
CA PHE A 545 29.10 -2.62 -4.20
C PHE A 545 28.94 -2.00 -2.81
N ASN A 546 29.97 -1.28 -2.35
CA ASN A 546 29.89 -0.47 -1.13
C ASN A 546 29.53 0.98 -1.46
N SER A 547 28.39 1.43 -0.96
CA SER A 547 27.87 2.80 -1.15
C SER A 547 28.35 3.81 -0.09
N GLY A 548 29.07 3.38 0.95
CA GLY A 548 29.53 4.21 2.05
C GLY A 548 28.47 4.46 3.13
N PHE A 549 27.39 3.66 3.20
CA PHE A 549 26.34 3.88 4.19
C PHE A 549 26.79 3.62 5.63
N LYS A 550 27.75 2.69 5.85
CA LYS A 550 28.39 2.49 7.16
C LYS A 550 29.06 3.75 7.69
N ASP A 551 29.80 4.47 6.84
CA ASP A 551 30.48 5.72 7.23
C ASP A 551 29.46 6.79 7.68
N ALA A 552 28.29 6.86 7.00
CA ALA A 552 27.21 7.77 7.37
C ALA A 552 26.53 7.39 8.70
N LEU A 553 26.35 6.08 8.97
CA LEU A 553 25.84 5.59 10.26
C LEU A 553 26.78 5.97 11.42
N GLU A 554 28.09 5.81 11.23
CA GLU A 554 29.11 6.23 12.20
C GLU A 554 29.13 7.75 12.41
N GLU A 555 29.03 8.56 11.35
CA GLU A 555 29.00 10.03 11.42
C GLU A 555 27.78 10.56 12.20
N GLU A 556 26.64 9.88 12.11
CA GLU A 556 25.38 10.29 12.74
C GLU A 556 25.07 9.55 14.05
N GLU A 557 26.06 8.86 14.63
CA GLU A 557 25.97 8.07 15.87
C GLU A 557 24.79 7.07 15.86
N ALA A 558 24.49 6.51 14.69
CA ALA A 558 23.40 5.57 14.48
C ALA A 558 23.89 4.13 14.54
N LYS A 559 23.23 3.34 15.40
CA LYS A 559 23.39 1.89 15.37
C LYS A 559 22.60 1.31 14.21
N ILE A 560 22.92 0.08 13.82
CA ILE A 560 22.15 -0.68 12.85
C ILE A 560 21.65 -1.99 13.48
N ASP A 561 20.39 -2.34 13.22
CA ASP A 561 19.85 -3.68 13.39
C ASP A 561 19.46 -4.15 11.98
N GLU A 562 20.31 -5.00 11.42
CA GLU A 562 20.13 -5.58 10.09
C GLU A 562 20.11 -7.09 10.21
N GLN A 563 19.42 -7.73 9.30
CA GLN A 563 19.53 -9.17 9.18
C GLN A 563 20.77 -9.50 8.36
N MET A 564 21.74 -10.16 8.99
CA MET A 564 22.63 -11.04 8.22
C MET A 564 21.76 -12.19 7.74
N ILE A 565 21.23 -12.07 6.52
CA ILE A 565 20.49 -13.13 5.82
C ILE A 565 21.38 -14.37 5.84
N VAL A 566 20.90 -15.37 6.57
CA VAL A 566 21.47 -16.70 6.71
C VAL A 566 20.28 -17.65 6.80
N ASP A 567 20.03 -18.38 5.73
CA ASP A 567 18.89 -19.30 5.49
C ASP A 567 18.95 -20.58 6.37
N GLY A 568 19.58 -20.49 7.55
CA GLY A 568 19.84 -21.59 8.47
C GLY A 568 20.30 -21.22 9.89
N GLY A 569 20.54 -19.94 10.21
CA GLY A 569 21.03 -19.56 11.56
C GLY A 569 21.51 -18.13 11.71
N ALA A 570 20.83 -17.35 12.55
CA ALA A 570 21.13 -15.93 12.76
C ALA A 570 22.59 -15.68 13.21
N VAL A 571 23.34 -14.97 12.36
CA VAL A 571 24.62 -14.37 12.74
C VAL A 571 24.35 -12.94 13.22
N ARG A 572 24.66 -12.63 14.47
CA ARG A 572 24.78 -11.23 14.93
C ARG A 572 26.23 -10.79 14.81
N GLY A 573 26.54 -10.01 13.78
CA GLY A 573 27.72 -9.17 13.79
C GLY A 573 27.43 -7.90 14.60
N LEU A 574 28.20 -7.69 15.66
CA LEU A 574 28.15 -6.48 16.47
C LEU A 574 28.97 -5.39 15.75
N SER A 575 28.30 -4.30 15.36
CA SER A 575 28.93 -2.99 15.08
C SER A 575 28.60 -2.00 16.20
#